data_AF-A0A8D2QNU0-F1
#
_entry.id   AF-A0A8D2QNU0-F1
#
_cell.length_a   1.000
_cell.length_b   1.000
_cell.length_c   1.000
_cell.angle_alpha   90.00
_cell.angle_beta   90.00
_cell.angle_gamma   90.00
#
_symmetry.space_group_name_H-M   'P 1'
#
loop_
_entity.id
_entity.type
_entity.pdbx_description
1 polymer ?
#
loop_
_entity_poly.entity_id
_entity_poly.type
_entity_poly.pdbx_seq_one_letter_code
_entity_poly.pdbx_strand_id
1 'polypeptide(L)'
;GADIGGGSALAAAPGRAQVFTTVVDTFLEKLVAAGSYQRFVNCYRCFYKLQPQLTRSIYDQFISQLQASIKEEIQEVKNEGNLEGLFSSLDKIVEEAKDREEPAWRPSGIPEQDVRSTMVPYFLKHRSHLRRILREKEEQNRKMAESVLMGRDRIAELQQLIHAHQQAWQAISKEQRELIMIFQEPQ
;
A
#
# COMPACT_ATOMS: atom_id res chain seq x y z
N GLY A 1 -14.29 47.54 22.88
CA GLY A 1 -13.31 46.91 21.98
C GLY A 1 -13.80 45.50 21.75
N ALA A 2 -14.24 45.13 20.55
CA ALA A 2 -13.41 44.97 19.35
C ALA A 2 -12.29 43.96 19.61
N ASP A 3 -12.57 42.70 19.28
CA ASP A 3 -11.55 41.87 18.64
C ASP A 3 -12.25 40.98 17.59
N ILE A 4 -12.35 41.54 16.39
CA ILE A 4 -12.75 40.81 15.18
C ILE A 4 -11.48 40.10 14.73
N GLY A 5 -11.33 38.86 15.17
CA GLY A 5 -10.34 37.92 14.64
C GLY A 5 -10.71 37.57 13.20
N GLY A 6 -10.43 38.49 12.29
CA GLY A 6 -10.41 38.25 10.86
C GLY A 6 -9.31 37.24 10.55
N GLY A 7 -9.66 35.96 10.63
CA GLY A 7 -8.90 34.89 10.01
C GLY A 7 -8.86 35.18 8.53
N SER A 8 -7.81 35.85 8.09
CA SER A 8 -7.42 35.98 6.69
C SER A 8 -7.38 34.56 6.13
N ALA A 9 -8.43 34.19 5.39
CA ALA A 9 -8.39 33.08 4.48
C ALA A 9 -7.27 33.42 3.49
N LEU A 10 -6.06 32.93 3.79
CA LEU A 10 -4.96 32.86 2.86
C LEU A 10 -5.57 32.41 1.54
N ALA A 11 -5.60 33.31 0.56
CA ALA A 11 -6.18 33.07 -0.74
C ALA A 11 -5.60 31.75 -1.25
N ALA A 12 -6.40 30.69 -1.20
CA ALA A 12 -5.96 29.37 -1.60
C ALA A 12 -5.42 29.51 -3.02
N ALA A 13 -4.18 29.06 -3.23
CA ALA A 13 -3.57 29.11 -4.55
C ALA A 13 -4.55 28.51 -5.57
N PRO A 14 -4.73 29.15 -6.74
CA PRO A 14 -5.68 28.67 -7.73
C PRO A 14 -5.39 27.20 -8.04
N GLY A 15 -6.43 26.37 -7.98
CA GLY A 15 -6.31 24.93 -8.24
C GLY A 15 -5.74 24.68 -9.63
N ARG A 16 -5.05 23.55 -9.83
CA ARG A 16 -4.36 23.26 -11.10
C ARG A 16 -5.31 23.28 -12.31
N ALA A 17 -6.56 22.88 -12.13
CA ALA A 17 -7.59 22.97 -13.16
C ALA A 17 -7.87 24.42 -13.60
N GLN A 18 -7.89 25.37 -12.67
CA GLN A 18 -8.08 26.80 -12.98
C GLN A 18 -6.87 27.37 -13.71
N VAL A 19 -5.66 26.98 -13.29
CA VAL A 19 -4.42 27.35 -13.98
C VAL A 19 -4.43 26.82 -15.42
N PHE A 20 -4.83 25.56 -15.63
CA PHE A 20 -4.95 24.97 -16.96
C PHE A 20 -5.92 25.77 -17.86
N THR A 21 -7.14 26.05 -17.39
CA THR A 21 -8.12 26.86 -18.13
C THR A 21 -7.56 28.24 -18.48
N THR A 22 -6.90 28.89 -17.52
CA THR A 22 -6.30 30.21 -17.70
C THR A 22 -5.22 30.20 -18.78
N VAL A 23 -4.37 29.16 -18.81
CA VAL A 23 -3.33 28.99 -19.83
C VAL A 23 -3.94 28.78 -21.22
N VAL A 24 -5.00 27.99 -21.32
CA VAL A 24 -5.72 27.75 -22.59
C VAL A 24 -6.37 29.02 -23.11
N ASP A 25 -7.08 29.78 -22.26
CA ASP A 25 -7.70 31.04 -22.66
C ASP A 25 -6.63 32.07 -23.08
N THR A 26 -5.53 32.17 -22.33
CA THR A 26 -4.40 33.04 -22.70
C THR A 26 -3.80 32.64 -24.04
N PHE A 27 -3.63 31.35 -24.31
CA PHE A 27 -3.15 30.85 -25.59
C PHE A 27 -4.07 31.27 -26.75
N LEU A 28 -5.38 31.11 -26.60
CA LEU A 28 -6.36 31.50 -27.61
C LEU A 28 -6.36 33.01 -27.87
N GLU A 29 -6.23 33.83 -26.84
CA GLU A 29 -6.09 35.27 -26.98
C GLU A 29 -4.85 35.64 -27.80
N LYS A 30 -3.70 35.02 -27.51
CA LYS A 30 -2.46 35.26 -28.26
C LYS A 30 -2.56 34.79 -29.71
N LEU A 31 -3.23 33.68 -29.95
CA LEU A 31 -3.47 33.15 -31.29
C LEU A 31 -4.31 34.14 -32.11
N VAL A 32 -5.41 34.63 -31.56
CA VAL A 32 -6.26 35.63 -32.25
C VAL A 32 -5.53 36.95 -32.45
N ALA A 33 -4.74 37.39 -31.47
CA ALA A 33 -3.93 38.61 -31.62
C ALA A 33 -2.90 38.48 -32.75
N ALA A 34 -2.26 37.32 -32.90
CA ALA A 34 -1.31 37.05 -33.98
C ALA A 34 -1.98 36.99 -35.37
N GLY A 35 -3.21 36.47 -35.41
CA GLY A 35 -4.06 36.38 -36.59
C GLY A 35 -4.97 37.59 -36.79
N SER A 36 -4.55 38.80 -36.40
CA SER A 36 -5.42 39.98 -36.41
C SER A 36 -6.07 40.28 -37.77
N TYR A 37 -7.26 40.90 -37.76
CA TYR A 37 -8.00 41.27 -38.96
C TYR A 37 -7.18 42.09 -39.96
N GLN A 38 -6.31 42.99 -39.47
CA GLN A 38 -5.42 43.76 -40.33
C GLN A 38 -4.44 42.88 -41.11
N ARG A 39 -3.88 41.84 -40.47
CA ARG A 39 -3.00 40.88 -41.15
C ARG A 39 -3.77 40.06 -42.17
N PHE A 40 -4.98 39.63 -41.83
CA PHE A 40 -5.87 38.91 -42.74
C PHE A 40 -6.18 39.73 -44.00
N VAL A 41 -6.63 40.98 -43.85
CA VAL A 41 -6.92 41.87 -44.98
C VAL A 41 -5.68 42.20 -45.81
N ASN A 42 -4.51 42.34 -45.16
CA ASN A 42 -3.25 42.55 -45.88
C ASN A 42 -2.88 41.40 -46.81
N CYS A 43 -3.23 40.16 -46.46
CA CYS A 43 -3.04 38.99 -47.33
C CYS A 43 -4.10 38.90 -48.44
N TYR A 44 -5.33 39.38 -48.19
CA TYR A 44 -6.47 39.30 -49.13
C TYR A 44 -6.88 40.66 -49.71
N ARG A 45 -5.92 41.53 -50.02
CA ARG A 45 -6.16 42.93 -50.45
C ARG A 45 -7.10 43.07 -51.65
N CYS A 46 -6.95 42.21 -52.66
CA CYS A 46 -7.77 42.29 -53.88
C CYS A 46 -9.25 42.04 -53.58
N PHE A 47 -9.53 41.05 -52.73
CA PHE A 47 -10.89 40.70 -52.33
C PHE A 47 -11.50 41.74 -51.40
N TYR A 48 -10.71 42.26 -50.45
CA TYR A 48 -11.15 43.31 -49.55
C TYR A 48 -11.58 44.59 -50.28
N LYS A 49 -10.87 44.99 -51.35
CA LYS A 49 -11.23 46.17 -52.16
C LYS A 49 -12.57 46.01 -52.87
N LEU A 50 -12.93 44.78 -53.26
CA LEU A 50 -14.19 44.50 -53.95
C LEU A 50 -15.35 44.40 -52.95
N GLN A 51 -15.16 43.69 -51.84
CA GLN A 51 -16.23 43.44 -50.88
C GLN A 51 -15.72 43.45 -49.41
N PRO A 52 -15.59 44.65 -48.80
CA PRO A 52 -15.07 44.81 -47.44
C PRO A 52 -15.94 44.16 -46.38
N GLN A 53 -17.27 44.23 -46.53
CA GLN A 53 -18.22 43.69 -45.55
C GLN A 53 -18.18 42.16 -45.50
N LEU A 54 -18.12 41.51 -46.68
CA LEU A 54 -18.01 40.06 -46.76
C LEU A 54 -16.68 39.57 -46.21
N THR A 55 -15.57 40.27 -46.50
CA THR A 55 -14.26 39.95 -45.95
C THR A 55 -14.25 39.97 -44.41
N ARG A 56 -14.92 40.95 -43.81
CA ARG A 56 -15.08 41.02 -42.35
C ARG A 56 -15.92 39.88 -41.80
N SER A 57 -17.07 39.60 -42.42
CA SER A 57 -17.93 38.48 -42.04
C SER A 57 -17.20 37.14 -42.07
N ILE A 58 -16.39 36.88 -43.11
CA ILE A 58 -15.61 35.65 -43.25
C ILE A 58 -14.57 35.54 -42.13
N TYR A 59 -13.86 36.64 -41.83
CA TYR A 59 -12.88 36.65 -40.75
C TYR A 59 -13.52 36.39 -39.38
N ASP A 60 -14.62 37.08 -39.08
CA ASP A 60 -15.31 36.93 -37.80
C ASP A 60 -15.84 35.49 -37.63
N GLN A 61 -16.37 34.90 -38.71
CA GLN A 61 -16.79 33.50 -38.71
C GLN A 61 -15.61 32.53 -38.52
N PHE A 62 -14.50 32.75 -39.24
CA PHE A 62 -13.30 31.93 -39.14
C PHE A 62 -12.74 31.94 -37.72
N ILE A 63 -12.55 33.11 -37.11
CA ILE A 63 -12.02 33.21 -35.74
C ILE A 63 -12.97 32.58 -34.73
N SER A 64 -14.28 32.83 -34.86
CA SER A 64 -15.27 32.27 -33.93
C SER A 64 -15.30 30.74 -34.02
N GLN A 65 -15.30 30.18 -35.23
CA GLN A 65 -15.27 28.73 -35.44
C GLN A 65 -13.95 28.11 -34.95
N LEU A 66 -12.81 28.75 -35.21
CA LEU A 66 -11.51 28.28 -34.75
C LEU A 66 -11.43 28.24 -33.22
N GLN A 67 -11.85 29.32 -32.56
CA GLN A 67 -11.86 29.38 -31.10
C GLN A 67 -12.82 28.35 -30.50
N ALA A 68 -14.04 28.22 -31.05
CA ALA A 68 -15.02 27.25 -30.58
C ALA A 68 -14.50 25.81 -30.75
N SER A 69 -13.98 25.47 -31.93
CA SER A 69 -13.46 24.14 -32.22
C SER A 69 -12.28 23.77 -31.32
N ILE A 70 -11.32 24.69 -31.09
CA ILE A 70 -10.21 24.42 -30.17
C ILE A 70 -10.70 24.25 -28.73
N LYS A 71 -11.64 25.08 -28.28
CA LYS A 71 -12.20 24.98 -26.92
C LYS A 71 -12.97 23.66 -26.73
N GLU A 72 -13.72 23.26 -27.73
CA GLU A 72 -14.45 21.98 -27.75
C GLU A 72 -13.49 20.80 -27.70
N GLU A 73 -12.49 20.76 -28.59
CA GLU A 73 -11.47 19.70 -28.61
C GLU A 73 -10.73 19.58 -27.26
N ILE A 74 -10.31 20.70 -26.68
CA ILE A 74 -9.65 20.69 -25.36
C ILE A 74 -10.61 20.21 -24.26
N GLN A 75 -11.87 20.59 -24.32
CA GLN A 75 -12.88 20.15 -23.36
C GLN A 75 -13.18 18.66 -23.51
N GLU A 76 -13.18 18.12 -24.72
CA GLU A 76 -13.28 16.68 -24.99
C GLU A 76 -12.10 15.92 -24.41
N VAL A 77 -10.86 16.35 -24.70
CA VAL A 77 -9.64 15.75 -24.11
C VAL A 77 -9.65 15.84 -22.58
N LYS A 78 -10.14 16.95 -22.02
CA LYS A 78 -10.27 17.14 -20.56
C LYS A 78 -11.25 16.13 -19.95
N ASN A 79 -12.37 15.87 -20.64
CA ASN A 79 -13.40 14.94 -20.22
C ASN A 79 -12.95 13.48 -20.38
N GLU A 80 -12.36 13.12 -21.53
CA GLU A 80 -11.83 11.79 -21.80
C GLU A 80 -10.75 11.40 -20.79
N GLY A 81 -9.82 12.31 -20.52
CA GLY A 81 -8.75 12.11 -19.55
C GLY A 81 -9.17 12.26 -18.09
N ASN A 82 -10.44 12.61 -17.80
CA ASN A 82 -10.92 12.98 -16.46
C ASN A 82 -9.96 13.93 -15.72
N LEU A 83 -9.46 14.95 -16.44
CA LEU A 83 -8.37 15.78 -15.95
C LEU A 83 -8.78 16.61 -14.72
N GLU A 84 -10.05 16.99 -14.59
CA GLU A 84 -10.54 17.71 -13.40
C GLU A 84 -10.40 16.88 -12.13
N GLY A 85 -10.75 15.59 -12.19
CA GLY A 85 -10.58 14.65 -11.09
C GLY A 85 -9.10 14.40 -10.78
N LEU A 86 -8.26 14.28 -11.81
CA LEU A 86 -6.82 14.09 -11.64
C LEU A 86 -6.13 15.33 -11.05
N PHE A 87 -6.47 16.54 -11.50
CA PHE A 87 -5.96 17.78 -10.93
C PHE A 87 -6.37 17.94 -9.47
N SER A 88 -7.63 17.66 -9.15
CA SER A 88 -8.11 17.71 -7.75
C SER A 88 -7.41 16.68 -6.87
N SER A 89 -7.17 15.48 -7.39
CA SER A 89 -6.43 14.42 -6.67
C SER A 89 -4.97 14.80 -6.47
N LEU A 90 -4.32 15.39 -7.48
CA LEU A 90 -2.94 15.86 -7.39
C LEU A 90 -2.81 17.04 -6.41
N ASP A 91 -3.75 17.98 -6.44
CA ASP A 91 -3.83 19.08 -5.47
C ASP A 91 -3.91 18.50 -4.06
N LYS A 92 -4.79 17.53 -3.81
CA LYS A 92 -4.88 16.83 -2.53
C LYS A 92 -3.57 16.14 -2.10
N ILE A 93 -2.90 15.41 -3.00
CA ILE A 93 -1.62 14.74 -2.70
C ILE A 93 -0.54 15.75 -2.32
N VAL A 94 -0.50 16.89 -3.02
CA VAL A 94 0.46 17.96 -2.72
C VAL A 94 0.15 18.60 -1.38
N GLU A 95 -1.12 18.86 -1.07
CA GLU A 95 -1.57 19.34 0.24
C GLU A 95 -1.17 18.38 1.37
N GLU A 96 -1.41 17.07 1.21
CA GLU A 96 -1.05 16.03 2.18
C GLU A 96 0.47 15.89 2.40
N ALA A 97 1.27 16.31 1.43
CA ALA A 97 2.73 16.21 1.46
C ALA A 97 3.44 17.54 1.81
N LYS A 98 2.70 18.62 2.10
CA LYS A 98 3.26 19.97 2.31
C LYS A 98 4.36 20.03 3.38
N ASP A 99 4.22 19.25 4.43
CA ASP A 99 5.15 19.28 5.57
C ASP A 99 6.43 18.45 5.34
N ARG A 100 6.54 17.77 4.18
CA ARG A 100 7.69 16.93 3.85
C ARG A 100 8.67 17.72 2.98
N GLU A 101 9.71 18.25 3.60
CA GLU A 101 10.77 18.98 2.90
C GLU A 101 11.81 18.06 2.23
N GLU A 102 11.88 16.79 2.65
CA GLU A 102 12.83 15.83 2.09
C GLU A 102 12.45 15.42 0.65
N PRO A 103 13.45 15.21 -0.23
CA PRO A 103 13.21 14.70 -1.56
C PRO A 103 12.48 13.36 -1.51
N ALA A 104 11.26 13.33 -2.06
CA ALA A 104 10.50 12.09 -2.14
C ALA A 104 11.23 11.05 -3.01
N TRP A 105 11.14 9.79 -2.61
CA TRP A 105 11.69 8.66 -3.36
C TRP A 105 11.21 8.65 -4.82
N ARG A 106 12.09 8.24 -5.73
CA ARG A 106 11.82 8.06 -7.16
C ARG A 106 12.28 6.66 -7.57
N PRO A 107 11.59 6.01 -8.52
CA PRO A 107 12.02 4.72 -9.06
C PRO A 107 13.48 4.76 -9.48
N SER A 108 14.26 3.80 -9.01
CA SER A 108 15.69 3.73 -9.31
C SER A 108 15.96 3.26 -10.73
N GLY A 109 14.95 2.67 -11.38
CA GLY A 109 15.08 1.98 -12.66
C GLY A 109 15.52 0.52 -12.51
N ILE A 110 15.70 0.05 -11.27
CA ILE A 110 16.03 -1.34 -10.94
C ILE A 110 14.79 -1.98 -10.29
N PRO A 111 14.03 -2.81 -11.01
CA PRO A 111 12.76 -3.38 -10.53
C PRO A 111 12.89 -4.12 -9.21
N GLU A 112 13.97 -4.88 -9.01
CA GLU A 112 14.21 -5.66 -7.80
C GLU A 112 14.33 -4.78 -6.55
N GLN A 113 14.93 -3.60 -6.69
CA GLN A 113 15.08 -2.64 -5.60
C GLN A 113 13.78 -1.90 -5.33
N ASP A 114 13.08 -1.50 -6.39
CA ASP A 114 11.84 -0.72 -6.30
C ASP A 114 10.71 -1.56 -5.68
N VAL A 115 10.60 -2.84 -6.06
CA VAL A 115 9.61 -3.77 -5.51
C VAL A 115 9.90 -4.14 -4.06
N ARG A 116 11.19 -4.19 -3.66
CA ARG A 116 11.58 -4.56 -2.30
C ARG A 116 10.94 -3.67 -1.24
N SER A 117 10.90 -2.35 -1.48
CA SER A 117 10.28 -1.39 -0.55
C SER A 117 8.82 -1.74 -0.25
N THR A 118 8.06 -2.07 -1.30
CA THR A 118 6.65 -2.46 -1.20
C THR A 118 6.46 -3.83 -0.54
N MET A 119 7.33 -4.80 -0.79
CA MET A 119 7.17 -6.17 -0.28
C MET A 119 7.62 -6.35 1.17
N VAL A 120 8.60 -5.57 1.64
CA VAL A 120 9.20 -5.71 2.98
C VAL A 120 8.15 -5.75 4.11
N PRO A 121 7.14 -4.85 4.18
CA PRO A 121 6.12 -4.90 5.23
C PRO A 121 5.37 -6.25 5.31
N TYR A 122 5.06 -6.85 4.16
CA TYR A 122 4.37 -8.14 4.10
C TYR A 122 5.26 -9.28 4.62
N PHE A 123 6.52 -9.31 4.19
CA PHE A 123 7.48 -10.30 4.67
C PHE A 123 7.77 -10.16 6.16
N LEU A 124 7.84 -8.93 6.68
CA LEU A 124 7.98 -8.68 8.11
C LEU A 124 6.77 -9.20 8.89
N LYS A 125 5.54 -8.96 8.41
CA LYS A 125 4.32 -9.49 9.02
C LYS A 125 4.31 -11.02 9.03
N HIS A 126 4.66 -11.65 7.91
CA HIS A 126 4.72 -13.10 7.79
C HIS A 126 5.77 -13.72 8.72
N ARG A 127 6.98 -13.15 8.75
CA ARG A 127 8.06 -13.56 9.65
C ARG A 127 7.64 -13.50 11.12
N SER A 128 6.98 -12.42 11.53
CA SER A 128 6.50 -12.26 12.90
C SER A 128 5.44 -13.30 13.26
N HIS A 129 4.54 -13.62 12.32
CA HIS A 129 3.53 -14.66 12.50
C HIS A 129 4.16 -16.05 12.66
N LEU A 130 5.10 -16.44 11.78
CA LEU A 130 5.79 -17.73 11.88
C LEU A 130 6.58 -17.86 13.19
N ARG A 131 7.29 -16.81 13.60
CA ARG A 131 8.01 -16.80 14.88
C ARG A 131 7.09 -16.98 16.09
N ARG A 132 5.86 -16.48 16.03
CA ARG A 132 4.87 -16.71 17.09
C ARG A 132 4.45 -18.18 17.14
N ILE A 133 4.13 -18.77 15.99
CA ILE A 133 3.76 -20.19 15.90
C ILE A 133 4.90 -21.09 16.38
N LEU A 134 6.13 -20.81 15.94
CA LEU A 134 7.30 -21.60 16.31
C LEU A 134 7.48 -21.61 17.85
N ARG A 135 7.44 -20.44 18.49
CA ARG A 135 7.55 -20.34 19.95
C ARG A 135 6.44 -21.09 20.69
N GLU A 136 5.21 -21.02 20.19
CA GLU A 136 4.09 -21.77 20.76
C GLU A 136 4.32 -23.28 20.69
N LYS A 137 4.83 -23.77 19.55
CA LYS A 137 5.14 -25.19 19.35
C LYS A 137 6.33 -25.66 20.18
N GLU A 138 7.39 -24.86 20.27
CA GLU A 138 8.55 -25.14 21.12
C GLU A 138 8.15 -25.27 22.59
N GLU A 139 7.30 -24.36 23.08
CA GLU A 139 6.81 -24.39 24.46
C GLU A 139 5.90 -25.59 24.74
N GLN A 140 5.01 -25.94 23.81
CA GLN A 140 4.20 -27.16 23.90
C GLN A 140 5.07 -28.40 23.93
N ASN A 141 6.09 -28.47 23.07
CA ASN A 141 7.00 -29.60 23.00
C ASN A 141 7.83 -29.73 24.28
N ARG A 142 8.30 -28.61 24.86
CA ARG A 142 9.02 -28.59 26.13
C ARG A 142 8.18 -29.19 27.26
N LYS A 143 6.93 -28.73 27.42
CA LYS A 143 6.00 -29.28 28.43
C LYS A 143 5.73 -30.77 28.22
N MET A 144 5.59 -31.19 26.96
CA MET A 144 5.37 -32.59 26.63
C MET A 144 6.60 -33.45 26.95
N ALA A 145 7.80 -32.96 26.63
CA ALA A 145 9.05 -33.64 26.98
C ALA A 145 9.23 -33.79 28.49
N GLU A 146 8.91 -32.75 29.27
CA GLU A 146 8.92 -32.82 30.75
C GLU A 146 7.96 -33.89 31.26
N SER A 147 6.72 -33.94 30.75
CA SER A 147 5.75 -34.98 31.11
C SER A 147 6.23 -36.39 30.76
N VAL A 148 6.88 -36.56 29.61
CA VAL A 148 7.47 -37.85 29.20
C VAL A 148 8.59 -38.26 30.14
N LEU A 149 9.47 -37.34 30.56
CA LEU A 149 10.53 -37.65 31.53
C LEU A 149 9.94 -38.07 32.88
N MET A 150 8.98 -37.32 33.41
CA MET A 150 8.28 -37.70 34.64
C MET A 150 7.60 -39.07 34.54
N GLY A 151 6.99 -39.36 33.38
CA GLY A 151 6.39 -40.67 33.11
C GLY A 151 7.42 -41.80 33.08
N ARG A 152 8.61 -41.56 32.49
CA ARG A 152 9.71 -42.53 32.46
C ARG A 152 10.26 -42.80 33.86
N ASP A 153 10.45 -41.77 34.67
CA ASP A 153 10.92 -41.90 36.06
C ASP A 153 9.92 -42.74 36.88
N ARG A 154 8.62 -42.48 36.71
CA ARG A 154 7.58 -43.26 37.38
C ARG A 154 7.58 -44.73 36.96
N ILE A 155 7.79 -45.01 35.67
CA ILE A 155 7.91 -46.39 35.18
C ILE A 155 9.14 -47.07 35.81
N ALA A 156 10.27 -46.38 35.91
CA ALA A 156 11.48 -46.92 36.54
C ALA A 156 11.26 -47.26 38.02
N GLU A 157 10.60 -46.39 38.79
CA GLU A 157 10.22 -46.66 40.19
C GLU A 157 9.32 -47.91 40.31
N LEU A 158 8.29 -48.00 39.47
CA LEU A 158 7.38 -49.14 39.47
C LEU A 158 8.10 -50.44 39.12
N GLN A 159 9.04 -50.40 38.16
CA GLN A 159 9.87 -51.54 37.83
C GLN A 159 10.72 -51.98 39.02
N GLN A 160 11.32 -51.07 39.77
CA GLN A 160 12.09 -51.41 40.97
C GLN A 160 11.21 -52.07 42.05
N LEU A 161 10.01 -51.54 42.29
CA LEU A 161 9.06 -52.14 43.25
C LEU A 161 8.65 -53.55 42.84
N ILE A 162 8.35 -53.77 41.56
CA ILE A 162 8.02 -55.10 41.03
C ILE A 162 9.18 -56.07 41.24
N HIS A 163 10.42 -55.66 40.94
CA HIS A 163 11.60 -56.50 41.17
C HIS A 163 11.82 -56.82 42.65
N ALA A 164 11.67 -55.83 43.54
CA ALA A 164 11.79 -56.05 44.99
C ALA A 164 10.73 -57.04 45.50
N HIS A 165 9.48 -56.89 45.06
CA HIS A 165 8.41 -57.84 45.39
C HIS A 165 8.73 -59.24 44.86
N GLN A 166 9.18 -59.35 43.62
CA GLN A 166 9.56 -60.65 43.03
C GLN A 166 10.66 -61.33 43.84
N GLN A 167 11.69 -60.58 44.26
CA GLN A 167 12.77 -61.10 45.09
C GLN A 167 12.28 -61.55 46.47
N ALA A 168 11.42 -60.77 47.12
CA ALA A 168 10.81 -61.14 48.40
C ALA A 168 10.00 -62.44 48.30
N TRP A 169 9.18 -62.58 47.25
CA TRP A 169 8.43 -63.81 47.00
C TRP A 169 9.33 -65.02 46.74
N GLN A 170 10.44 -64.83 46.01
CA GLN A 170 11.42 -65.89 45.80
C GLN A 170 12.12 -66.31 47.10
N ALA A 171 12.43 -65.37 48.00
CA ALA A 171 13.02 -65.67 49.31
C ALA A 171 12.06 -66.50 50.17
N ILE A 172 10.79 -66.08 50.30
CA ILE A 172 9.76 -66.82 51.04
C ILE A 172 9.58 -68.23 50.46
N SER A 173 9.54 -68.38 49.14
CA SER A 173 9.43 -69.69 48.49
C SER A 173 10.64 -70.60 48.74
N LYS A 174 11.85 -70.05 48.92
CA LYS A 174 13.04 -70.81 49.30
C LYS A 174 12.96 -71.26 50.76
N GLU A 175 12.63 -70.36 51.67
CA GLU A 175 12.43 -70.67 53.10
C GLU A 175 11.36 -71.76 53.30
N GLN A 176 10.24 -71.66 52.58
CA GLN A 176 9.20 -72.70 52.60
C GLN A 176 9.71 -74.07 52.12
N ARG A 177 10.54 -74.10 51.06
CA ARG A 177 11.16 -75.33 50.57
C ARG A 177 12.13 -75.93 51.59
N GLU A 178 12.93 -75.09 52.24
CA GLU A 178 13.85 -75.51 53.30
C GLU A 178 13.08 -76.06 54.52
N LEU A 179 11.99 -75.41 54.94
CA LEU A 179 11.12 -75.90 56.01
C LEU A 179 10.48 -77.24 55.65
N ILE A 180 9.96 -77.41 54.42
CA ILE A 180 9.38 -78.69 53.98
C ILE A 180 10.43 -79.80 53.99
N MET A 181 11.68 -79.52 53.59
CA MET A 181 12.78 -80.49 53.66
C MET A 181 13.09 -80.91 55.11
N ILE A 182 13.01 -80.00 56.08
CA ILE A 182 13.18 -80.30 57.51
C ILE A 182 12.04 -81.18 58.04
N PHE A 183 10.79 -80.92 57.61
CA PHE A 183 9.64 -81.75 58.00
C PHE A 183 9.53 -83.08 57.23
N GLN A 184 10.31 -83.28 56.17
CA GLN A 184 10.39 -84.51 55.37
C GLN A 184 11.58 -85.42 55.76
N GLU A 185 12.26 -85.18 56.89
CA GLU A 185 13.25 -86.14 57.41
C GLU A 185 12.59 -87.50 57.72
N PRO A 186 13.20 -88.63 57.27
CA PRO A 186 12.53 -89.92 57.17
C PRO A 186 12.45 -90.68 58.51
N GLN A 187 11.34 -91.39 58.72
CA GLN A 187 11.34 -92.67 59.44
C GLN A 187 11.84 -93.77 58.51
#